data_AF-A0A0F9S9U8-F1
#
_entry.id   AF-A0A0F9S9U8-F1
#
_cell.length_a   1.000
_cell.length_b   1.000
_cell.length_c   1.000
_cell.angle_alpha   90.00
_cell.angle_beta   90.00
_cell.angle_gamma   90.00
#
_symmetry.space_group_name_H-M   'P 1'
#
loop_
_entity.id
_entity.type
_entity.pdbx_description
1 polymer ?
#
loop_
_entity_poly.entity_id
_entity_poly.type
_entity_poly.pdbx_seq_one_letter_code
_entity_poly.pdbx_strand_id
1 'polypeptide(L)'
;SGIGYGGRLNWGSGNEKIVFLNVKPNCCGILVGGLDEPVDPYNLITQIDKIKNTNLFHDGIELKMDFGTSNHFINCYETKNLSDHNLPPYMFFIHGSAPEFMGDNGGEQLGLYVDKSSTLNDLALSVNTKFGKQNILLDSDAKIYNDFNKKAQRFSSSKRIVIANELFGDDFLVICNQPHQFLKDFNNMYLGCNCTDLMCESIINNIFPTTLRADLPAYLFSGKQNLSETTIKNLQFEERARRLEVFNNLWNVNILPHGGGYTLPDIGDVNKIFEYGDDRYFICELSRDAKKLKIIRNVQNLQYGYRGRKIILKTLQLKLGDLIARLKPIFSLKV
;
A
#
# COMPACT_ATOMS: atom_id res chain seq x y z
N SER A 1 15.77 -0.15 6.64
CA SER A 1 15.33 1.27 6.73
C SER A 1 14.15 1.36 7.69
N GLY A 2 14.18 2.33 8.62
CA GLY A 2 13.14 2.53 9.65
C GLY A 2 12.04 3.52 9.23
N ILE A 3 11.66 3.51 7.96
CA ILE A 3 10.62 4.41 7.43
C ILE A 3 9.26 3.85 7.83
N GLY A 4 8.43 4.65 8.49
CA GLY A 4 7.09 4.26 8.89
C GLY A 4 6.20 3.94 7.68
N TYR A 5 5.45 2.84 7.78
CA TYR A 5 4.49 2.39 6.76
C TYR A 5 3.08 2.88 7.12
N GLY A 6 2.26 3.19 6.12
CA GLY A 6 0.87 3.64 6.31
C GLY A 6 0.59 5.12 6.04
N GLY A 7 1.33 5.75 5.13
CA GLY A 7 1.20 7.18 4.83
C GLY A 7 1.89 7.61 3.55
N ARG A 8 1.99 8.93 3.35
CA ARG A 8 2.70 9.56 2.24
C ARG A 8 4.02 10.14 2.74
N LEU A 9 5.10 9.86 2.00
CA LEU A 9 6.38 10.54 2.15
C LEU A 9 6.48 11.60 1.08
N ASN A 10 6.90 12.80 1.47
CA ASN A 10 7.12 13.92 0.58
C ASN A 10 8.48 14.56 0.90
N TRP A 11 9.30 14.78 -0.13
CA TRP A 11 10.61 15.42 -0.01
C TRP A 11 10.84 16.54 -1.04
N GLY A 12 9.77 17.05 -1.66
CA GLY A 12 9.85 18.05 -2.72
C GLY A 12 8.46 18.45 -3.25
N SER A 13 8.42 19.27 -4.28
CA SER A 13 7.20 19.71 -4.96
C SER A 13 6.63 18.67 -5.92
N GLY A 14 7.42 17.65 -6.27
CA GLY A 14 7.07 16.58 -7.23
C GLY A 14 7.78 16.72 -8.57
N ASN A 15 8.52 17.82 -8.77
CA ASN A 15 9.24 18.11 -10.01
C ASN A 15 10.76 18.06 -9.83
N GLU A 16 11.26 18.05 -8.60
CA GLU A 16 12.69 17.91 -8.34
C GLU A 16 13.10 16.49 -8.68
N LYS A 17 13.98 16.34 -9.67
CA LYS A 17 14.47 15.04 -10.16
C LYS A 17 15.42 14.39 -9.15
N ILE A 18 14.91 14.07 -7.97
CA ILE A 18 15.58 13.39 -6.89
C ILE A 18 14.65 12.31 -6.35
N VAL A 19 15.06 11.05 -6.43
CA VAL A 19 14.27 9.90 -5.95
C VAL A 19 15.07 9.16 -4.89
N PHE A 20 14.46 8.91 -3.73
CA PHE A 20 15.03 8.07 -2.68
C PHE A 20 14.63 6.61 -2.91
N LEU A 21 15.58 5.74 -3.24
CA LEU A 21 15.32 4.33 -3.57
C LEU A 21 15.03 3.46 -2.35
N ASN A 22 15.39 3.91 -1.15
CA ASN A 22 15.14 3.20 0.11
C ASN A 22 13.65 3.02 0.43
N VAL A 23 12.76 3.75 -0.26
CA VAL A 23 11.30 3.67 -0.07
C VAL A 23 10.66 2.46 -0.76
N LYS A 24 11.36 1.82 -1.72
CA LYS A 24 10.99 0.55 -2.37
C LYS A 24 9.51 0.49 -2.82
N PRO A 25 9.10 1.27 -3.84
CA PRO A 25 7.76 1.17 -4.40
C PRO A 25 7.57 -0.19 -5.05
N ASN A 26 6.60 -0.97 -4.58
CA ASN A 26 6.31 -2.31 -5.10
C ASN A 26 5.11 -2.34 -6.06
N CYS A 27 4.51 -1.17 -6.30
CA CYS A 27 3.33 -0.99 -7.15
C CYS A 27 2.11 -1.81 -6.67
N CYS A 28 2.05 -2.13 -5.38
CA CYS A 28 0.94 -2.89 -4.81
C CYS A 28 -0.37 -2.09 -4.91
N GLY A 29 -1.45 -2.80 -5.22
CA GLY A 29 -2.77 -2.25 -5.53
C GLY A 29 -3.87 -3.23 -5.18
N ILE A 30 -5.10 -2.71 -5.09
CA ILE A 30 -6.29 -3.52 -4.88
C ILE A 30 -7.24 -3.29 -6.07
N LEU A 31 -7.57 -4.40 -6.73
CA LEU A 31 -8.71 -4.46 -7.64
C LEU A 31 -9.95 -4.83 -6.82
N VAL A 32 -11.03 -4.08 -7.00
CA VAL A 32 -12.36 -4.39 -6.51
C VAL A 32 -13.26 -4.63 -7.72
N GLY A 33 -13.73 -5.87 -7.86
CA GLY A 33 -14.73 -6.25 -8.85
C GLY A 33 -16.07 -6.55 -8.19
N GLY A 34 -17.17 -6.20 -8.83
CA GLY A 34 -18.53 -6.49 -8.42
C GLY A 34 -19.12 -7.67 -9.20
N LEU A 35 -19.90 -8.49 -8.50
CA LEU A 35 -20.51 -9.72 -9.00
C LEU A 35 -21.99 -9.76 -8.63
N ASP A 36 -22.79 -10.37 -9.51
CA ASP A 36 -24.22 -10.57 -9.27
C ASP A 36 -24.51 -11.78 -8.37
N GLU A 37 -23.64 -12.79 -8.40
CA GLU A 37 -23.78 -14.04 -7.65
C GLU A 37 -22.56 -14.30 -6.75
N PRO A 38 -22.73 -15.02 -5.62
CA PRO A 38 -21.61 -15.37 -4.77
C PRO A 38 -20.70 -16.42 -5.43
N VAL A 39 -19.42 -16.34 -5.14
CA VAL A 39 -18.42 -17.29 -5.67
C VAL A 39 -18.27 -18.48 -4.74
N ASP A 40 -18.25 -19.68 -5.31
CA ASP A 40 -17.88 -20.89 -4.57
C ASP A 40 -16.35 -20.94 -4.36
N PRO A 41 -15.86 -20.95 -3.11
CA PRO A 41 -14.42 -21.03 -2.83
C PRO A 41 -13.75 -22.28 -3.44
N TYR A 42 -14.46 -23.41 -3.57
CA TYR A 42 -13.88 -24.62 -4.16
C TYR A 42 -13.56 -24.42 -5.65
N ASN A 43 -14.52 -23.86 -6.40
CA ASN A 43 -14.32 -23.53 -7.81
C ASN A 43 -13.14 -22.57 -7.99
N LEU A 44 -13.07 -21.53 -7.15
CA LEU A 44 -11.97 -20.56 -7.20
C LEU A 44 -10.60 -21.22 -6.93
N ILE A 45 -10.50 -22.10 -5.92
CA ILE A 45 -9.27 -22.83 -5.62
C ILE A 45 -8.85 -23.71 -6.80
N THR A 46 -9.77 -24.49 -7.38
CA THR A 46 -9.45 -25.35 -8.52
C THR A 46 -9.01 -24.56 -9.74
N GLN A 47 -9.55 -23.36 -9.94
CA GLN A 47 -9.14 -22.46 -11.01
C GLN A 47 -7.74 -21.89 -10.78
N ILE A 48 -7.42 -21.50 -9.54
CA ILE A 48 -6.06 -21.07 -9.18
C ILE A 48 -5.03 -22.17 -9.44
N ASP A 49 -5.34 -23.43 -9.08
CA ASP A 49 -4.45 -24.55 -9.32
C ASP A 49 -4.23 -24.79 -10.83
N LYS A 50 -5.25 -24.59 -11.67
CA LYS A 50 -5.07 -24.64 -13.13
C LYS A 50 -4.16 -23.52 -13.64
N ILE A 51 -4.36 -22.29 -13.18
CA ILE A 51 -3.54 -21.12 -13.57
C ILE A 51 -2.07 -21.34 -13.18
N LYS A 52 -1.82 -21.85 -11.98
CA LYS A 52 -0.47 -22.19 -11.51
C LYS A 52 0.26 -23.20 -12.41
N ASN A 53 -0.49 -24.04 -13.13
CA ASN A 53 0.06 -25.06 -14.02
C ASN A 53 0.17 -24.61 -15.51
N THR A 54 -0.32 -23.42 -15.87
CA THR A 54 -0.48 -23.02 -17.28
C THR A 54 0.37 -21.82 -17.72
N ASN A 55 1.27 -21.31 -16.87
CA ASN A 55 2.11 -20.13 -17.12
C ASN A 55 1.34 -18.98 -17.80
N LEU A 56 0.77 -18.10 -16.98
CA LEU A 56 0.01 -16.96 -17.48
C LEU A 56 0.95 -15.82 -17.91
N PHE A 57 0.68 -15.17 -19.04
CA PHE A 57 1.51 -14.09 -19.57
C PHE A 57 0.70 -12.80 -19.78
N HIS A 58 1.35 -11.67 -19.59
CA HIS A 58 0.83 -10.35 -19.99
C HIS A 58 1.97 -9.51 -20.56
N ASP A 59 1.77 -8.93 -21.74
CA ASP A 59 2.80 -8.17 -22.47
C ASP A 59 4.14 -8.93 -22.63
N GLY A 60 4.05 -10.24 -22.85
CA GLY A 60 5.23 -11.12 -22.98
C GLY A 60 5.97 -11.42 -21.67
N ILE A 61 5.44 -11.00 -20.52
CA ILE A 61 6.01 -11.25 -19.19
C ILE A 61 5.18 -12.32 -18.48
N GLU A 62 5.85 -13.36 -17.98
CA GLU A 62 5.22 -14.38 -17.15
C GLU A 62 4.77 -13.79 -15.82
N LEU A 63 3.49 -13.99 -15.50
CA LEU A 63 2.86 -13.49 -14.29
C LEU A 63 3.20 -14.38 -13.09
N LYS A 64 3.75 -13.75 -12.05
CA LYS A 64 4.04 -14.40 -10.77
C LYS A 64 2.85 -14.22 -9.82
N MET A 65 2.20 -15.32 -9.46
CA MET A 65 1.12 -15.31 -8.47
C MET A 65 1.70 -15.04 -7.07
N ASP A 66 1.42 -13.86 -6.48
CA ASP A 66 1.97 -13.43 -5.19
C ASP A 66 0.96 -13.42 -4.04
N PHE A 67 -0.22 -14.06 -4.21
CA PHE A 67 -1.36 -14.02 -3.28
C PHE A 67 -1.21 -14.84 -1.99
N GLY A 68 -0.11 -15.56 -1.82
CA GLY A 68 0.27 -16.25 -0.58
C GLY A 68 1.38 -15.53 0.19
N THR A 69 1.97 -14.48 -0.40
CA THR A 69 3.10 -13.76 0.19
C THR A 69 2.61 -12.54 0.97
N SER A 70 3.07 -12.41 2.22
CA SER A 70 2.82 -11.23 3.05
C SER A 70 1.30 -10.96 3.23
N ASN A 71 0.84 -9.81 2.76
CA ASN A 71 -0.51 -9.29 2.91
C ASN A 71 -1.33 -9.36 1.61
N HIS A 72 -0.84 -10.00 0.55
CA HIS A 72 -1.62 -10.25 -0.65
C HIS A 72 -2.65 -11.36 -0.42
N PHE A 73 -3.80 -11.27 -1.10
CA PHE A 73 -4.94 -12.18 -0.92
C PHE A 73 -5.97 -12.01 -2.04
N ILE A 74 -6.91 -12.95 -2.10
CA ILE A 74 -8.17 -12.85 -2.84
C ILE A 74 -9.31 -13.02 -1.83
N ASN A 75 -10.17 -12.01 -1.68
CA ASN A 75 -11.29 -12.06 -0.73
C ASN A 75 -12.61 -11.84 -1.46
N CYS A 76 -13.67 -12.54 -1.03
CA CYS A 76 -15.03 -12.31 -1.53
C CYS A 76 -15.93 -11.84 -0.39
N TYR A 77 -16.87 -10.96 -0.72
CA TYR A 77 -17.72 -10.27 0.23
C TYR A 77 -19.17 -10.17 -0.26
N GLU A 78 -20.07 -10.11 0.71
CA GLU A 78 -21.45 -9.65 0.55
C GLU A 78 -21.50 -8.13 0.78
N THR A 79 -22.11 -7.40 -0.15
CA THR A 79 -22.16 -5.94 -0.16
C THR A 79 -23.36 -5.42 0.63
N LYS A 80 -23.10 -4.61 1.66
CA LYS A 80 -24.11 -3.72 2.24
C LYS A 80 -23.84 -2.29 1.77
N ASN A 81 -24.67 -1.81 0.85
CA ASN A 81 -24.61 -0.44 0.37
C ASN A 81 -25.02 0.55 1.49
N LEU A 82 -24.29 1.66 1.61
CA LEU A 82 -24.49 2.71 2.60
C LEU A 82 -24.64 4.10 1.96
N SER A 83 -24.74 4.15 0.63
CA SER A 83 -24.78 5.35 -0.18
C SER A 83 -25.72 5.16 -1.39
N ASP A 84 -25.85 6.19 -2.22
CA ASP A 84 -26.67 6.15 -3.44
C ASP A 84 -25.95 5.48 -4.64
N HIS A 85 -24.69 5.05 -4.48
CA HIS A 85 -23.99 4.30 -5.52
C HIS A 85 -24.71 2.99 -5.83
N ASN A 86 -24.97 2.68 -7.10
CA ASN A 86 -25.51 1.37 -7.47
C ASN A 86 -24.39 0.32 -7.48
N LEU A 87 -24.30 -0.49 -6.42
CA LEU A 87 -23.23 -1.47 -6.22
C LEU A 87 -23.76 -2.91 -6.31
N PRO A 88 -23.04 -3.83 -6.97
CA PRO A 88 -23.43 -5.24 -7.02
C PRO A 88 -23.54 -5.90 -5.63
N PRO A 89 -24.40 -6.92 -5.48
CA PRO A 89 -24.66 -7.58 -4.21
C PRO A 89 -23.43 -8.31 -3.65
N TYR A 90 -22.47 -8.67 -4.51
CA TYR A 90 -21.22 -9.30 -4.12
C TYR A 90 -20.02 -8.55 -4.70
N MET A 91 -18.88 -8.67 -4.03
CA MET A 91 -17.63 -8.09 -4.49
C MET A 91 -16.46 -9.01 -4.19
N PHE A 92 -15.45 -8.98 -5.05
CA PHE A 92 -14.14 -9.57 -4.78
C PHE A 92 -13.06 -8.51 -4.72
N PHE A 93 -12.05 -8.76 -3.88
CA PHE A 93 -10.83 -7.98 -3.81
C PHE A 93 -9.65 -8.85 -4.24
N ILE A 94 -8.89 -8.41 -5.24
CA ILE A 94 -7.57 -8.97 -5.56
C ILE A 94 -6.52 -7.97 -5.10
N HIS A 95 -5.75 -8.34 -4.08
CA HIS A 95 -4.65 -7.55 -3.55
C HIS A 95 -3.32 -8.17 -3.97
N GLY A 96 -2.55 -7.46 -4.80
CA GLY A 96 -1.28 -7.96 -5.33
C GLY A 96 -0.37 -6.86 -5.84
N SER A 97 0.87 -7.24 -6.19
CA SER A 97 1.94 -6.32 -6.59
C SER A 97 2.57 -6.71 -7.94
N ALA A 98 3.70 -6.08 -8.28
CA ALA A 98 4.50 -6.40 -9.46
C ALA A 98 5.86 -7.01 -9.07
N PRO A 99 5.89 -8.22 -8.48
CA PRO A 99 7.14 -8.90 -8.13
C PRO A 99 8.05 -9.19 -9.32
N GLU A 100 7.48 -9.21 -10.52
CA GLU A 100 8.20 -9.30 -11.79
C GLU A 100 9.23 -8.17 -11.84
N PHE A 101 8.85 -6.94 -11.54
CA PHE A 101 9.72 -5.76 -11.70
C PHE A 101 10.60 -5.46 -10.48
N MET A 102 10.71 -6.35 -9.49
CA MET A 102 11.52 -6.07 -8.29
C MET A 102 13.03 -5.97 -8.58
N GLY A 103 13.55 -6.86 -9.43
CA GLY A 103 14.96 -6.91 -9.84
C GLY A 103 15.09 -6.80 -11.35
N ASP A 104 16.28 -7.10 -11.87
CA ASP A 104 16.54 -7.07 -13.31
C ASP A 104 15.86 -8.28 -14.00
N ASN A 105 15.16 -8.04 -15.11
CA ASN A 105 14.46 -9.09 -15.87
C ASN A 105 15.00 -9.21 -17.30
N GLY A 106 16.14 -9.87 -17.44
CA GLY A 106 16.79 -10.12 -18.73
C GLY A 106 17.58 -8.92 -19.24
N GLY A 107 18.89 -8.95 -18.97
CA GLY A 107 19.95 -8.17 -19.64
C GLY A 107 19.97 -6.65 -19.43
N GLU A 108 18.84 -5.96 -19.61
CA GLU A 108 18.82 -4.51 -19.84
C GLU A 108 17.66 -3.76 -19.14
N GLN A 109 16.85 -4.43 -18.33
CA GLN A 109 15.74 -3.78 -17.63
C GLN A 109 16.09 -3.45 -16.18
N LEU A 110 16.10 -2.15 -15.87
CA LEU A 110 16.08 -1.57 -14.53
C LEU A 110 15.04 -2.27 -13.65
N GLY A 111 15.36 -2.59 -12.39
CA GLY A 111 14.38 -3.08 -11.41
C GLY A 111 13.87 -1.97 -10.47
N LEU A 112 12.84 -2.28 -9.67
CA LEU A 112 12.24 -1.33 -8.72
C LEU A 112 13.08 -1.17 -7.45
N TYR A 113 13.82 -2.22 -7.04
CA TYR A 113 14.49 -2.27 -5.75
C TYR A 113 16.00 -2.24 -5.93
N VAL A 114 16.65 -1.23 -5.33
CA VAL A 114 18.10 -1.02 -5.43
C VAL A 114 18.92 -2.20 -4.92
N ASP A 115 18.39 -2.99 -3.97
CA ASP A 115 19.06 -4.17 -3.43
C ASP A 115 18.79 -5.47 -4.21
N LYS A 116 17.98 -5.40 -5.28
CA LYS A 116 17.64 -6.54 -6.15
C LYS A 116 17.96 -6.31 -7.63
N SER A 117 18.30 -5.09 -8.02
CA SER A 117 18.63 -4.69 -9.38
C SER A 117 20.06 -4.16 -9.39
N SER A 118 20.97 -4.87 -10.05
CA SER A 118 22.36 -4.40 -10.17
C SER A 118 22.40 -3.15 -11.05
N THR A 119 21.60 -3.11 -12.12
CA THR A 119 21.47 -1.92 -12.97
C THR A 119 21.04 -0.69 -12.18
N LEU A 120 20.04 -0.81 -11.30
CA LEU A 120 19.61 0.31 -10.46
C LEU A 120 20.66 0.68 -9.40
N ASN A 121 21.34 -0.31 -8.83
CA ASN A 121 22.39 -0.08 -7.85
C ASN A 121 23.58 0.69 -8.45
N ASP A 122 23.95 0.39 -9.69
CA ASP A 122 25.05 1.06 -10.39
C ASP A 122 24.72 2.52 -10.74
N LEU A 123 23.44 2.83 -10.97
CA LEU A 123 22.95 4.21 -11.15
C LEU A 123 22.81 4.98 -9.82
N ALA A 124 22.71 4.29 -8.70
CA ALA A 124 22.36 4.91 -7.43
C ALA A 124 23.57 5.62 -6.77
N LEU A 125 23.39 6.89 -6.44
CA LEU A 125 24.32 7.61 -5.57
C LEU A 125 24.07 7.23 -4.10
N SER A 126 25.10 6.71 -3.45
CA SER A 126 25.11 6.42 -2.02
C SER A 126 25.48 7.66 -1.20
N VAL A 127 24.56 8.16 -0.37
CA VAL A 127 24.76 9.35 0.48
C VAL A 127 24.54 8.99 1.95
N ASN A 128 25.51 9.32 2.81
CA ASN A 128 25.34 9.19 4.26
C ASN A 128 24.55 10.39 4.79
N THR A 129 23.43 10.12 5.48
CA THR A 129 22.59 11.16 6.10
C THR A 129 22.43 10.92 7.60
N LYS A 130 21.84 11.89 8.30
CA LYS A 130 21.44 11.70 9.71
C LYS A 130 20.43 10.56 9.92
N PHE A 131 19.78 10.09 8.85
CA PHE A 131 18.84 8.95 8.87
C PHE A 131 19.48 7.64 8.38
N GLY A 132 20.81 7.62 8.25
CA GLY A 132 21.58 6.50 7.72
C GLY A 132 21.86 6.63 6.23
N LYS A 133 22.50 5.61 5.65
CA LYS A 133 22.84 5.55 4.24
C LYS A 133 21.59 5.53 3.36
N GLN A 134 21.49 6.50 2.46
CA GLN A 134 20.44 6.60 1.45
C GLN A 134 21.03 6.33 0.06
N ASN A 135 20.26 5.64 -0.78
CA ASN A 135 20.54 5.45 -2.20
C ASN A 135 19.57 6.37 -2.96
N ILE A 136 20.11 7.29 -3.74
CA ILE A 136 19.32 8.30 -4.46
C ILE A 136 19.63 8.28 -5.95
N LEU A 137 18.65 8.66 -6.76
CA LEU A 137 18.84 8.99 -8.18
C LEU A 137 18.66 10.48 -8.37
N LEU A 138 19.41 11.03 -9.32
CA LEU A 138 19.36 12.44 -9.69
C LEU A 138 19.06 12.59 -11.19
N ASP A 139 18.46 13.71 -11.56
CA ASP A 139 18.32 14.19 -12.94
C ASP A 139 17.80 13.15 -13.95
N SER A 140 18.65 12.74 -14.91
CA SER A 140 18.30 11.79 -15.95
C SER A 140 17.93 10.42 -15.39
N ASP A 141 18.67 9.95 -14.38
CA ASP A 141 18.47 8.62 -13.82
C ASP A 141 17.19 8.58 -13.00
N ALA A 142 16.90 9.66 -12.27
CA ALA A 142 15.61 9.84 -11.61
C ALA A 142 14.46 9.79 -12.63
N LYS A 143 14.61 10.45 -13.79
CA LYS A 143 13.62 10.40 -14.88
C LYS A 143 13.42 8.98 -15.41
N ILE A 144 14.50 8.28 -15.75
CA ILE A 144 14.46 6.90 -16.27
C ILE A 144 13.75 5.99 -15.27
N TYR A 145 14.09 6.09 -13.98
CA TYR A 145 13.46 5.28 -12.94
C TYR A 145 11.98 5.62 -12.75
N ASN A 146 11.59 6.89 -12.79
CA ASN A 146 10.19 7.28 -12.65
C ASN A 146 9.34 6.77 -13.84
N ASP A 147 9.85 6.86 -15.06
CA ASP A 147 9.18 6.32 -16.25
C ASP A 147 9.01 4.80 -16.15
N PHE A 148 10.06 4.10 -15.70
CA PHE A 148 10.00 2.68 -15.42
C PHE A 148 9.01 2.33 -14.29
N ASN A 149 8.98 3.12 -13.21
CA ASN A 149 8.04 2.92 -12.11
C ASN A 149 6.59 3.02 -12.60
N LYS A 150 6.28 4.00 -13.45
CA LYS A 150 4.96 4.14 -14.08
C LYS A 150 4.60 2.96 -14.99
N LYS A 151 5.58 2.39 -15.71
CA LYS A 151 5.40 1.14 -16.48
C LYS A 151 5.01 -0.01 -15.54
N ALA A 152 5.75 -0.19 -14.44
CA ALA A 152 5.48 -1.24 -13.46
C ALA A 152 4.12 -1.07 -12.76
N GLN A 153 3.70 0.17 -12.49
CA GLN A 153 2.37 0.46 -11.94
C GLN A 153 1.25 0.03 -12.90
N ARG A 154 1.36 0.40 -14.18
CA ARG A 154 0.40 0.00 -15.22
C ARG A 154 0.33 -1.51 -15.35
N PHE A 155 1.49 -2.17 -15.43
CA PHE A 155 1.56 -3.62 -15.46
C PHE A 155 0.88 -4.26 -14.24
N SER A 156 1.15 -3.76 -13.02
CA SER A 156 0.51 -4.32 -11.81
C SER A 156 -1.01 -4.20 -11.85
N SER A 157 -1.52 -3.07 -12.37
CA SER A 157 -2.96 -2.86 -12.55
C SER A 157 -3.57 -3.84 -13.55
N SER A 158 -2.96 -3.96 -14.73
CA SER A 158 -3.40 -4.90 -15.76
C SER A 158 -3.31 -6.35 -15.32
N LYS A 159 -2.22 -6.73 -14.62
CA LYS A 159 -2.04 -8.05 -14.03
C LYS A 159 -3.22 -8.45 -13.14
N ARG A 160 -3.71 -7.54 -12.28
CA ARG A 160 -4.88 -7.83 -11.43
C ARG A 160 -6.14 -8.09 -12.25
N ILE A 161 -6.34 -7.40 -13.38
CA ILE A 161 -7.46 -7.64 -14.30
C ILE A 161 -7.30 -9.00 -14.99
N VAL A 162 -6.15 -9.29 -15.58
CA VAL A 162 -5.90 -10.59 -16.25
C VAL A 162 -6.17 -11.75 -15.28
N ILE A 163 -5.66 -11.66 -14.05
CA ILE A 163 -5.92 -12.67 -13.03
C ILE A 163 -7.40 -12.72 -12.65
N ALA A 164 -8.09 -11.57 -12.55
CA ALA A 164 -9.52 -11.56 -12.26
C ALA A 164 -10.33 -12.25 -13.36
N ASN A 165 -10.01 -12.01 -14.63
CA ASN A 165 -10.68 -12.64 -15.76
C ASN A 165 -10.51 -14.16 -15.73
N GLU A 166 -9.30 -14.64 -15.43
CA GLU A 166 -9.03 -16.08 -15.29
C GLU A 166 -9.77 -16.72 -14.10
N LEU A 167 -10.09 -15.95 -13.05
CA LEU A 167 -10.69 -16.45 -11.82
C LEU A 167 -12.21 -16.32 -11.76
N PHE A 168 -12.76 -15.24 -12.31
CA PHE A 168 -14.16 -14.84 -12.18
C PHE A 168 -14.86 -14.73 -13.54
N GLY A 169 -14.16 -14.97 -14.65
CA GLY A 169 -14.66 -14.70 -16.00
C GLY A 169 -14.59 -13.21 -16.36
N ASP A 170 -15.09 -12.85 -17.53
CA ASP A 170 -15.05 -11.46 -18.03
C ASP A 170 -16.27 -10.61 -17.58
N ASP A 171 -17.28 -11.24 -16.96
CA ASP A 171 -18.57 -10.62 -16.61
C ASP A 171 -18.59 -10.02 -15.18
N PHE A 172 -17.56 -9.29 -14.79
CA PHE A 172 -17.56 -8.54 -13.52
C PHE A 172 -17.45 -7.04 -13.74
N LEU A 173 -18.07 -6.27 -12.85
CA LEU A 173 -17.97 -4.80 -12.87
C LEU A 173 -16.71 -4.33 -12.15
N VAL A 174 -15.77 -3.68 -12.86
CA VAL A 174 -14.61 -3.04 -12.20
C VAL A 174 -15.08 -1.81 -11.41
N ILE A 175 -15.05 -1.91 -10.07
CA ILE A 175 -15.40 -0.79 -9.18
C ILE A 175 -14.20 0.14 -8.99
N CYS A 176 -13.02 -0.40 -8.71
CA CYS A 176 -11.77 0.36 -8.68
C CYS A 176 -10.57 -0.58 -8.86
N ASN A 177 -9.48 -0.09 -9.44
CA ASN A 177 -8.22 -0.83 -9.55
C ASN A 177 -7.02 0.11 -9.40
N GLN A 178 -6.70 0.45 -8.16
CA GLN A 178 -5.78 1.56 -7.86
C GLN A 178 -4.63 1.11 -6.95
N PRO A 179 -3.43 1.71 -7.08
CA PRO A 179 -2.30 1.39 -6.22
C PRO A 179 -2.41 2.08 -4.85
N HIS A 180 -1.78 1.45 -3.84
CA HIS A 180 -1.66 2.00 -2.49
C HIS A 180 -0.21 1.96 -1.96
N GLN A 181 0.72 1.43 -2.76
CA GLN A 181 2.16 1.59 -2.53
C GLN A 181 2.89 1.86 -3.85
N PHE A 182 3.18 3.12 -4.13
CA PHE A 182 3.75 3.55 -5.41
C PHE A 182 4.40 4.92 -5.31
N LEU A 183 5.32 5.18 -6.24
CA LEU A 183 5.91 6.49 -6.44
C LEU A 183 4.97 7.28 -7.38
N LYS A 184 4.35 8.35 -6.88
CA LYS A 184 3.42 9.17 -7.66
C LYS A 184 4.15 10.06 -8.67
N ASP A 185 5.25 10.63 -8.22
CA ASP A 185 6.14 11.52 -8.96
C ASP A 185 7.53 11.46 -8.32
N PHE A 186 8.47 12.31 -8.72
CA PHE A 186 9.84 12.23 -8.19
C PHE A 186 9.93 12.36 -6.67
N ASN A 187 8.99 13.05 -6.03
CA ASN A 187 9.11 13.44 -4.63
C ASN A 187 8.00 12.95 -3.72
N ASN A 188 7.04 12.18 -4.26
CA ASN A 188 5.89 11.69 -3.53
C ASN A 188 5.79 10.17 -3.59
N MET A 189 5.97 9.53 -2.44
CA MET A 189 5.77 8.09 -2.27
C MET A 189 4.54 7.84 -1.39
N TYR A 190 3.56 7.14 -1.93
CA TYR A 190 2.49 6.55 -1.13
C TYR A 190 2.98 5.19 -0.65
N LEU A 191 3.01 4.98 0.67
CA LEU A 191 3.59 3.80 1.28
C LEU A 191 2.54 3.14 2.18
N GLY A 192 1.71 2.28 1.61
CA GLY A 192 0.66 1.59 2.35
C GLY A 192 -0.53 2.49 2.69
N CYS A 193 -0.93 3.35 1.78
CA CYS A 193 -2.17 4.12 1.88
C CYS A 193 -2.71 4.45 0.48
N ASN A 194 -4.01 4.64 0.38
CA ASN A 194 -4.65 5.07 -0.86
C ASN A 194 -4.33 6.55 -1.11
N CYS A 195 -4.07 6.89 -2.37
CA CYS A 195 -3.90 8.26 -2.85
C CYS A 195 -5.25 8.81 -3.30
N THR A 196 -5.76 9.84 -2.61
CA THR A 196 -7.06 10.46 -2.94
C THR A 196 -6.95 11.62 -3.93
N ASP A 197 -5.76 11.87 -4.47
CA ASP A 197 -5.52 12.88 -5.51
C ASP A 197 -6.05 12.37 -6.86
N LEU A 198 -7.22 12.87 -7.26
CA LEU A 198 -7.88 12.50 -8.52
C LEU A 198 -7.18 13.05 -9.77
N MET A 199 -6.19 13.93 -9.61
CA MET A 199 -5.34 14.38 -10.72
C MET A 199 -4.16 13.44 -10.97
N CYS A 200 -3.97 12.42 -10.12
CA CYS A 200 -2.96 11.40 -10.31
C CYS A 200 -3.40 10.41 -11.40
N GLU A 201 -2.53 10.17 -12.39
CA GLU A 201 -2.81 9.25 -13.53
C GLU A 201 -3.13 7.81 -13.09
N SER A 202 -2.67 7.39 -11.91
CA SER A 202 -2.91 6.05 -11.37
C SER A 202 -4.25 5.92 -10.63
N ILE A 203 -5.00 7.02 -10.47
CA ILE A 203 -6.25 7.10 -9.70
C ILE A 203 -7.42 7.28 -10.67
N ILE A 204 -8.21 6.21 -10.84
CA ILE A 204 -9.25 6.13 -11.86
C ILE A 204 -10.56 6.78 -11.40
N ASN A 205 -10.86 6.68 -10.10
CA ASN A 205 -12.08 7.23 -9.51
C ASN A 205 -11.89 7.51 -8.02
N ASN A 206 -12.93 8.08 -7.39
CA ASN A 206 -12.88 8.46 -5.98
C ASN A 206 -13.29 7.32 -5.02
N ILE A 207 -13.34 6.06 -5.46
CA ILE A 207 -13.76 4.92 -4.64
C ILE A 207 -12.52 4.13 -4.22
N PHE A 208 -12.36 3.95 -2.90
CA PHE A 208 -11.17 3.34 -2.33
C PHE A 208 -11.52 2.21 -1.36
N PRO A 209 -10.85 1.05 -1.45
CA PRO A 209 -11.02 -0.03 -0.50
C PRO A 209 -10.21 0.21 0.78
N THR A 210 -10.78 -0.17 1.92
CA THR A 210 -10.08 -0.33 3.19
C THR A 210 -10.31 -1.72 3.76
N THR A 211 -9.27 -2.56 3.78
CA THR A 211 -9.34 -3.96 4.24
C THR A 211 -8.89 -4.12 5.68
N LEU A 212 -9.64 -4.89 6.46
CA LEU A 212 -9.26 -5.26 7.83
C LEU A 212 -8.85 -6.73 7.88
N ARG A 213 -8.81 -7.30 9.09
CA ARG A 213 -8.65 -8.75 9.25
C ARG A 213 -9.79 -9.51 8.56
N ALA A 214 -9.53 -10.76 8.17
CA ALA A 214 -10.50 -11.61 7.47
C ALA A 214 -11.81 -11.86 8.26
N ASP A 215 -11.80 -11.74 9.59
CA ASP A 215 -12.98 -11.85 10.45
C ASP A 215 -13.81 -10.56 10.54
N LEU A 216 -13.32 -9.46 9.98
CA LEU A 216 -13.94 -8.14 10.06
C LEU A 216 -14.39 -7.66 8.68
N PRO A 217 -15.44 -6.81 8.62
CA PRO A 217 -15.82 -6.18 7.37
C PRO A 217 -14.69 -5.36 6.74
N ALA A 218 -14.63 -5.39 5.41
CA ALA A 218 -13.96 -4.37 4.62
C ALA A 218 -14.94 -3.23 4.31
N TYR A 219 -14.43 -2.13 3.80
CA TYR A 219 -15.23 -0.93 3.50
C TYR A 219 -14.79 -0.32 2.17
N LEU A 220 -15.76 0.29 1.48
CA LEU A 220 -15.49 1.23 0.39
C LEU A 220 -15.73 2.65 0.91
N PHE A 221 -14.85 3.57 0.54
CA PHE A 221 -14.93 4.98 0.89
C PHE A 221 -14.86 5.85 -0.35
N SER A 222 -15.59 6.97 -0.30
CA SER A 222 -15.32 8.14 -1.14
C SER A 222 -14.18 8.93 -0.51
N GLY A 223 -13.05 9.08 -1.19
CA GLY A 223 -11.88 9.76 -0.67
C GLY A 223 -12.05 11.28 -0.59
N LYS A 224 -11.46 11.93 0.42
CA LYS A 224 -11.31 13.40 0.45
C LYS A 224 -9.87 13.78 0.11
N GLN A 225 -9.72 14.84 -0.68
CA GLN A 225 -8.40 15.29 -1.16
C GLN A 225 -7.58 15.97 -0.04
N ASN A 226 -8.24 16.75 0.81
CA ASN A 226 -7.53 17.61 1.77
C ASN A 226 -7.90 17.32 3.22
N LEU A 227 -6.92 17.50 4.12
CA LEU A 227 -7.23 17.67 5.54
C LEU A 227 -7.82 19.07 5.74
N SER A 228 -8.86 19.16 6.57
CA SER A 228 -9.36 20.46 6.98
C SER A 228 -8.39 21.14 7.97
N GLU A 229 -8.42 22.47 8.02
CA GLU A 229 -7.62 23.25 8.99
C GLU A 229 -7.93 22.79 10.42
N THR A 230 -9.22 22.58 10.69
CA THR A 230 -9.73 22.05 11.95
C THR A 230 -9.13 20.69 12.27
N THR A 231 -9.01 19.79 11.29
CA THR A 231 -8.35 18.48 11.48
C THR A 231 -6.87 18.67 11.84
N ILE A 232 -6.15 19.54 11.13
CA ILE A 232 -4.72 19.80 11.38
C ILE A 232 -4.51 20.42 12.78
N LYS A 233 -5.37 21.37 13.17
CA LYS A 233 -5.42 21.97 14.52
C LYS A 233 -5.68 20.94 15.60
N ASN A 234 -6.70 20.10 15.42
CA ASN A 234 -7.07 19.05 16.39
C ASN A 234 -5.99 17.97 16.54
N LEU A 235 -5.18 17.75 15.51
CA LEU A 235 -3.99 16.89 15.56
C LEU A 235 -2.77 17.58 16.20
N GLN A 236 -2.89 18.85 16.58
CA GLN A 236 -1.80 19.68 17.13
C GLN A 236 -0.60 19.81 16.18
N PHE A 237 -0.86 19.78 14.87
CA PHE A 237 0.21 19.85 13.86
C PHE A 237 0.41 21.26 13.29
N GLU A 238 -0.57 22.15 13.42
CA GLU A 238 -0.54 23.45 12.72
C GLU A 238 0.71 24.28 13.04
N GLU A 239 0.97 24.56 14.31
CA GLU A 239 2.08 25.44 14.72
C GLU A 239 3.42 24.89 14.22
N ARG A 240 3.67 23.60 14.45
CA ARG A 240 4.88 22.91 13.98
C ARG A 240 4.97 22.93 12.45
N ALA A 241 3.88 22.68 11.74
CA ALA A 241 3.87 22.61 10.29
C ALA A 241 4.10 23.98 9.64
N ARG A 242 3.57 25.06 10.22
CA ARG A 242 3.83 26.43 9.77
C ARG A 242 5.28 26.83 10.02
N ARG A 243 5.82 26.56 11.22
CA ARG A 243 7.23 26.83 11.55
C ARG A 243 8.21 26.08 10.64
N LEU A 244 7.85 24.89 10.20
CA LEU A 244 8.63 24.07 9.27
C LEU A 244 8.26 24.31 7.79
N GLU A 245 7.34 25.24 7.50
CA GLU A 245 6.89 25.58 6.14
C GLU A 245 6.29 24.41 5.34
N VAL A 246 5.77 23.38 6.03
CA VAL A 246 5.15 22.18 5.43
C VAL A 246 3.63 22.11 5.60
N PHE A 247 3.00 23.22 6.01
CA PHE A 247 1.55 23.27 6.23
C PHE A 247 0.76 22.86 4.98
N ASN A 248 1.17 23.36 3.80
CA ASN A 248 0.52 23.02 2.53
C ASN A 248 0.65 21.53 2.17
N ASN A 249 1.73 20.87 2.60
CA ASN A 249 1.95 19.44 2.38
C ASN A 249 0.99 18.61 3.25
N LEU A 250 0.71 19.06 4.48
CA LEU A 250 -0.30 18.42 5.35
C LEU A 250 -1.72 18.68 4.85
N TRP A 251 -2.02 19.91 4.40
CA TRP A 251 -3.31 20.25 3.82
C TRP A 251 -3.63 19.37 2.60
N ASN A 252 -2.69 19.30 1.66
CA ASN A 252 -2.81 18.53 0.42
C ASN A 252 -2.23 17.12 0.53
N VAL A 253 -2.33 16.49 1.69
CA VAL A 253 -1.72 15.17 1.93
C VAL A 253 -2.34 14.07 1.05
N ASN A 254 -3.63 14.19 0.71
CA ASN A 254 -4.36 13.28 -0.19
C ASN A 254 -4.25 11.79 0.19
N ILE A 255 -4.55 11.43 1.44
CA ILE A 255 -4.43 10.05 1.93
C ILE A 255 -5.74 9.48 2.47
N LEU A 256 -5.88 8.17 2.29
CA LEU A 256 -6.88 7.35 2.97
C LEU A 256 -6.26 5.99 3.37
N PRO A 257 -6.62 5.40 4.52
CA PRO A 257 -6.12 4.06 4.86
C PRO A 257 -6.55 3.02 3.83
N HIS A 258 -5.60 2.20 3.35
CA HIS A 258 -5.91 1.03 2.51
C HIS A 258 -6.29 -0.20 3.35
N GLY A 259 -5.94 -0.20 4.65
CA GLY A 259 -6.27 -1.31 5.53
C GLY A 259 -5.89 -1.12 7.00
N GLY A 260 -6.01 -2.21 7.77
CA GLY A 260 -5.82 -2.20 9.22
C GLY A 260 -4.40 -1.82 9.66
N GLY A 261 -3.39 -2.21 8.87
CA GLY A 261 -1.98 -2.05 9.23
C GLY A 261 -1.57 -2.90 10.44
N TYR A 262 -0.27 -3.08 10.61
CA TYR A 262 0.29 -3.92 11.66
C TYR A 262 0.06 -3.34 13.06
N THR A 263 -0.07 -4.23 14.04
CA THR A 263 -0.07 -3.91 15.47
C THR A 263 0.76 -4.93 16.21
N LEU A 264 1.54 -4.49 17.19
CA LEU A 264 2.29 -5.35 18.10
C LEU A 264 1.49 -5.41 19.41
N PRO A 265 0.72 -6.48 19.69
CA PRO A 265 -0.29 -6.46 20.75
C PRO A 265 0.27 -6.24 22.16
N ASP A 266 1.50 -6.69 22.39
CA ASP A 266 2.19 -6.62 23.67
C ASP A 266 3.01 -5.33 23.84
N ILE A 267 3.22 -4.54 22.78
CA ILE A 267 4.03 -3.32 22.82
C ILE A 267 3.12 -2.10 22.83
N GLY A 268 3.32 -1.24 23.84
CA GLY A 268 2.64 0.05 23.95
C GLY A 268 3.34 1.13 23.13
N ASP A 269 4.57 1.45 23.50
CA ASP A 269 5.37 2.48 22.86
C ASP A 269 6.88 2.16 22.89
N VAL A 270 7.65 2.83 22.03
CA VAL A 270 9.11 2.82 22.08
C VAL A 270 9.55 3.93 23.02
N ASN A 271 10.00 3.56 24.21
CA ASN A 271 10.50 4.51 25.20
C ASN A 271 11.88 5.05 24.79
N LYS A 272 12.79 4.16 24.38
CA LYS A 272 14.16 4.54 24.03
C LYS A 272 14.72 3.70 22.88
N ILE A 273 15.57 4.33 22.08
CA ILE A 273 16.41 3.66 21.10
C ILE A 273 17.85 3.69 21.62
N PHE A 274 18.50 2.53 21.62
CA PHE A 274 19.89 2.36 22.03
C PHE A 274 20.69 1.76 20.88
N GLU A 275 21.88 2.29 20.61
CA GLU A 275 22.78 1.82 19.57
C GLU A 275 24.07 1.29 20.22
N TYR A 276 24.50 0.09 19.85
CA TYR A 276 25.74 -0.54 20.34
C TYR A 276 26.39 -1.35 19.22
N GLY A 277 27.64 -1.01 18.89
CA GLY A 277 28.27 -1.51 17.66
C GLY A 277 27.47 -1.07 16.43
N ASP A 278 27.25 -2.00 15.51
CA ASP A 278 26.43 -1.79 14.31
C ASP A 278 24.92 -2.06 14.53
N ASP A 279 24.52 -2.30 15.78
CA ASP A 279 23.17 -2.73 16.13
C ASP A 279 22.32 -1.65 16.80
N ARG A 280 21.03 -1.67 16.47
CA ARG A 280 20.00 -0.83 17.06
C ARG A 280 19.02 -1.68 17.87
N TYR A 281 18.76 -1.26 19.10
CA TYR A 281 17.82 -1.86 20.02
C TYR A 281 16.70 -0.87 20.37
N PHE A 282 15.46 -1.33 20.32
CA PHE A 282 14.26 -0.62 20.73
C PHE A 282 13.86 -1.10 22.12
N ILE A 283 13.90 -0.20 23.10
CA ILE A 283 13.42 -0.44 24.45
C ILE A 283 11.96 -0.01 24.48
N CYS A 284 11.08 -0.99 24.51
CA CYS A 284 9.64 -0.79 24.41
C CYS A 284 8.96 -1.01 25.76
N GLU A 285 7.95 -0.20 26.06
CA GLU A 285 7.02 -0.45 27.16
C GLU A 285 5.99 -1.48 26.75
N LEU A 286 5.59 -2.34 27.69
CA LEU A 286 4.53 -3.31 27.43
C LEU A 286 3.14 -2.65 27.56
N SER A 287 2.23 -3.02 26.65
CA SER A 287 0.89 -2.43 26.56
C SER A 287 0.02 -2.61 27.81
N ARG A 288 0.31 -3.64 28.62
CA ARG A 288 -0.42 -3.95 29.87
C ARG A 288 0.26 -3.43 31.12
N ASP A 289 1.54 -3.10 31.05
CA ASP A 289 2.34 -2.66 32.20
C ASP A 289 3.57 -1.88 31.71
N ALA A 290 3.46 -0.56 31.73
CA ALA A 290 4.51 0.35 31.27
C ALA A 290 5.81 0.26 32.10
N LYS A 291 5.77 -0.35 33.30
CA LYS A 291 6.98 -0.56 34.11
C LYS A 291 7.81 -1.75 33.63
N LYS A 292 7.25 -2.61 32.78
CA LYS A 292 7.95 -3.75 32.18
C LYS A 292 8.43 -3.36 30.78
N LEU A 293 9.70 -3.68 30.51
CA LEU A 293 10.36 -3.36 29.26
C LEU A 293 10.55 -4.63 28.42
N LYS A 294 10.40 -4.46 27.11
CA LYS A 294 10.79 -5.44 26.09
C LYS A 294 11.83 -4.80 25.19
N ILE A 295 13.02 -5.39 25.14
CA ILE A 295 14.13 -4.90 24.32
C ILE A 295 14.19 -5.71 23.04
N ILE A 296 14.18 -5.04 21.90
CA ILE A 296 13.98 -5.67 20.60
C ILE A 296 15.01 -5.14 19.63
N ARG A 297 15.73 -6.03 18.95
CA ARG A 297 16.62 -5.64 17.85
C ARG A 297 15.91 -5.70 16.51
N ASN A 298 15.17 -6.78 16.26
CA ASN A 298 14.45 -7.00 15.01
C ASN A 298 12.94 -7.12 15.23
N VAL A 299 12.19 -6.13 14.74
CA VAL A 299 10.72 -6.09 14.81
C VAL A 299 10.08 -7.20 13.97
N GLN A 300 10.76 -7.71 12.93
CA GLN A 300 10.24 -8.77 12.05
C GLN A 300 10.04 -10.11 12.80
N ASN A 301 10.76 -10.32 13.90
CA ASN A 301 10.66 -11.55 14.69
C ASN A 301 9.55 -11.51 15.74
N LEU A 302 8.82 -10.40 15.83
CA LEU A 302 7.75 -10.25 16.81
C LEU A 302 6.44 -10.82 16.27
N GLN A 303 5.66 -11.40 17.16
CA GLN A 303 4.26 -11.67 16.88
C GLN A 303 3.55 -10.34 16.65
N TYR A 304 2.93 -10.21 15.47
CA TYR A 304 2.12 -9.07 15.11
C TYR A 304 0.70 -9.52 14.79
N GLY A 305 -0.24 -8.58 14.87
CA GLY A 305 -1.58 -8.71 14.33
C GLY A 305 -1.89 -7.53 13.42
N TYR A 306 -3.17 -7.37 13.10
CA TYR A 306 -3.67 -6.19 12.39
C TYR A 306 -4.63 -5.40 13.26
N ARG A 307 -4.65 -4.08 13.08
CA ARG A 307 -5.61 -3.22 13.77
C ARG A 307 -7.00 -3.48 13.19
N GLY A 308 -8.00 -3.52 14.08
CA GLY A 308 -9.40 -3.74 13.69
C GLY A 308 -10.14 -2.43 13.36
N ARG A 309 -11.42 -2.36 13.74
CA ARG A 309 -12.35 -1.27 13.42
C ARG A 309 -11.89 0.14 13.87
N LYS A 310 -10.91 0.25 14.75
CA LYS A 310 -10.33 1.53 15.17
C LYS A 310 -9.82 2.38 14.00
N ILE A 311 -9.36 1.75 12.92
CA ILE A 311 -8.92 2.46 11.71
C ILE A 311 -10.09 3.16 11.04
N ILE A 312 -11.22 2.47 10.87
CA ILE A 312 -12.45 3.02 10.29
C ILE A 312 -12.98 4.18 11.11
N LEU A 313 -13.04 4.03 12.44
CA LEU A 313 -13.44 5.10 13.34
C LEU A 313 -12.50 6.32 13.23
N LYS A 314 -11.18 6.08 13.12
CA LYS A 314 -10.21 7.16 12.97
C LYS A 314 -10.34 7.87 11.62
N THR A 315 -10.60 7.15 10.54
CA THR A 315 -10.88 7.70 9.21
C THR A 315 -12.06 8.68 9.26
N LEU A 316 -13.16 8.27 9.90
CA LEU A 316 -14.35 9.11 10.07
C LEU A 316 -14.09 10.31 10.99
N GLN A 317 -13.41 10.10 12.13
CA GLN A 317 -13.05 11.16 13.06
C GLN A 317 -12.21 12.25 12.40
N LEU A 318 -11.25 11.86 11.56
CA LEU A 318 -10.38 12.78 10.83
C LEU A 318 -11.00 13.35 9.56
N LYS A 319 -12.22 12.90 9.21
CA LYS A 319 -12.94 13.27 7.99
C LYS A 319 -12.11 13.02 6.71
N LEU A 320 -11.46 11.87 6.61
CA LEU A 320 -10.63 11.50 5.45
C LEU A 320 -11.44 10.98 4.26
N GLY A 321 -12.69 10.56 4.50
CA GLY A 321 -13.56 10.02 3.47
C GLY A 321 -14.93 9.71 4.02
N ASP A 322 -15.88 9.49 3.12
CA ASP A 322 -17.27 9.16 3.42
C ASP A 322 -17.55 7.70 3.07
N LEU A 323 -18.31 6.98 3.92
CA LEU A 323 -18.58 5.55 3.73
C LEU A 323 -19.51 5.33 2.53
N ILE A 324 -19.10 4.48 1.60
CA ILE A 324 -19.90 4.07 0.44
C ILE A 324 -20.59 2.74 0.71
N ALA A 325 -19.82 1.74 1.19
CA ALA A 325 -20.33 0.40 1.44
C ALA A 325 -19.57 -0.28 2.59
N ARG A 326 -20.26 -1.25 3.22
CA ARG A 326 -19.66 -2.20 4.17
C ARG A 326 -19.72 -3.59 3.56
N LEU A 327 -18.58 -4.26 3.50
CA LEU A 327 -18.40 -5.53 2.82
C LEU A 327 -18.20 -6.63 3.87
N LYS A 328 -19.20 -7.51 4.00
CA LYS A 328 -19.16 -8.63 4.96
C LYS A 328 -18.38 -9.79 4.34
N PRO A 329 -17.32 -10.32 4.99
CA PRO A 329 -16.53 -11.39 4.41
C PRO A 329 -17.38 -12.65 4.19
N ILE A 330 -17.26 -13.25 3.01
CA ILE A 330 -17.73 -14.61 2.73
C ILE A 330 -16.56 -15.57 2.95
N PHE A 331 -15.42 -15.29 2.30
CA PHE A 331 -14.16 -15.98 2.54
C PHE A 331 -12.95 -15.10 2.21
N SER A 332 -11.79 -15.53 2.71
CA SER A 332 -10.48 -14.93 2.41
C SER A 332 -9.53 -16.06 2.00
N LEU A 333 -8.89 -15.89 0.85
CA LEU A 333 -8.00 -16.88 0.25
C LEU A 333 -6.58 -16.32 0.16
N LYS A 334 -5.62 -17.10 0.65
CA LYS A 334 -4.18 -16.87 0.50
C LYS A 334 -3.54 -18.12 -0.07
N VAL A 335 -2.90 -18.00 -1.23
CA VAL A 335 -2.52 -19.15 -2.08
C VAL A 335 -1.23 -18.95 -2.84
#